data_AF-A0A9E2RC37-F1
#
_entry.id   AF-A0A9E2RC37-F1
#
_cell.length_a   1.000
_cell.length_b   1.000
_cell.length_c   1.000
_cell.angle_alpha   90.00
_cell.angle_beta   90.00
_cell.angle_gamma   90.00
#
_symmetry.space_group_name_H-M   'P 1'
#
loop_
_entity.id
_entity.type
_entity.pdbx_description
1 polymer ?
#
loop_
_entity_poly.entity_id
_entity_poly.type
_entity_poly.pdbx_seq_one_letter_code
_entity_poly.pdbx_strand_id
1 'polypeptide(L)' 'MGGNKLFMVICAILIPPLAVGIKKGISWPLLISILLWPLVPVAIIFALYIVLKDG' A
#
# COMPACT_ATOMS: atom_id res chain seq x y z
N MET A 1 -16.06 -11.06 5.87
CA MET A 1 -14.85 -10.65 5.10
C MET A 1 -14.50 -9.16 5.24
N GLY A 2 -14.87 -8.46 6.33
CA GLY A 2 -14.63 -7.01 6.48
C GLY A 2 -13.35 -6.60 7.23
N GLY A 3 -12.85 -7.43 8.15
CA GLY A 3 -11.71 -7.07 9.02
C GLY A 3 -10.38 -6.85 8.28
N ASN A 4 -10.14 -7.61 7.20
CA ASN A 4 -8.87 -7.58 6.48
C ASN A 4 -8.68 -6.29 5.68
N LYS A 5 -9.77 -5.68 5.21
CA LYS A 5 -9.72 -4.46 4.38
C LYS A 5 -9.32 -3.24 5.20
N LEU A 6 -9.91 -3.11 6.40
CA LEU A 6 -9.62 -2.01 7.32
C LEU A 6 -8.18 -2.08 7.82
N PHE A 7 -7.70 -3.29 8.13
CA PHE A 7 -6.29 -3.53 8.48
C PHE A 7 -5.33 -3.13 7.35
N MET A 8 -5.62 -3.50 6.08
CA MET A 8 -4.79 -3.11 4.94
C MET A 8 -4.76 -1.58 4.70
N VAL A 9 -5.88 -0.89 4.92
CA VAL A 9 -5.95 0.58 4.79
C VAL A 9 -5.11 1.24 5.89
N ILE A 10 -5.18 0.75 7.13
CA ILE A 10 -4.33 1.24 8.23
C ILE A 10 -2.85 1.00 7.88
N CYS A 11 -2.49 -0.20 7.40
CA CYS A 11 -1.15 -0.48 6.93
C CYS A 11 -0.72 0.44 5.78
N ALA A 12 -1.63 0.79 4.85
CA ALA A 12 -1.31 1.64 3.70
C ALA A 12 -1.04 3.10 4.08
N ILE A 13 -1.51 3.54 5.25
CA ILE A 13 -1.24 4.88 5.78
C ILE A 13 0.01 4.87 6.66
N LEU A 14 0.15 3.85 7.52
CA LEU A 14 1.26 3.76 8.47
C LEU A 14 2.57 3.36 7.78
N ILE A 15 2.49 2.34 6.93
CA ILE A 15 3.62 1.76 6.18
C ILE A 15 3.19 1.36 4.76
N PRO A 16 2.91 2.33 3.87
CA PRO A 16 2.64 2.14 2.44
C PRO A 16 3.33 0.95 1.72
N PRO A 17 4.67 0.77 1.77
CA PRO A 17 5.32 -0.32 1.05
C PRO A 17 5.00 -1.70 1.65
N LEU A 18 4.72 -1.75 2.95
CA LEU A 18 4.34 -2.98 3.65
C LEU A 18 2.92 -3.40 3.26
N ALA A 19 1.99 -2.44 3.16
CA ALA A 19 0.63 -2.71 2.68
C ALA A 19 0.61 -3.19 1.23
N VAL A 20 1.40 -2.56 0.36
CA VAL A 20 1.53 -2.98 -1.04
C VAL A 20 2.20 -4.35 -1.14
N GLY A 21 3.17 -4.64 -0.28
CA GLY A 21 3.82 -5.96 -0.22
C GLY A 21 2.88 -7.07 0.27
N ILE A 22 2.04 -6.79 1.26
CA ILE A 22 1.03 -7.75 1.72
C ILE A 22 -0.02 -8.00 0.63
N LYS A 23 -0.42 -6.96 -0.11
CA LYS A 23 -1.45 -7.05 -1.16
C LYS A 23 -0.94 -7.72 -2.45
N LYS A 24 0.28 -7.41 -2.89
CA LYS A 24 0.82 -7.80 -4.21
C LYS A 24 2.13 -8.60 -4.17
N GLY A 25 2.69 -8.88 -3.01
CA GLY A 25 3.99 -9.55 -2.87
C GLY A 25 5.15 -8.68 -3.36
N ILE A 26 6.31 -9.31 -3.63
CA ILE A 26 7.48 -8.65 -4.21
C ILE A 26 7.23 -8.43 -5.71
N SER A 27 6.70 -7.27 -6.06
CA SER A 27 6.39 -6.90 -7.43
C SER A 27 6.67 -5.41 -7.69
N TRP A 28 6.65 -4.99 -8.95
CA TRP A 28 6.87 -3.60 -9.37
C TRP A 28 6.17 -2.53 -8.50
N PRO A 29 4.91 -2.71 -8.06
CA PRO A 29 4.22 -1.75 -7.19
C PRO A 29 4.89 -1.55 -5.82
N LEU A 30 5.54 -2.58 -5.27
CA LEU A 30 6.28 -2.47 -4.01
C LEU A 30 7.55 -1.64 -4.19
N LEU A 31 8.29 -1.87 -5.27
CA LEU A 31 9.45 -1.04 -5.64
C LEU A 31 9.08 0.42 -5.83
N ILE A 32 7.95 0.67 -6.51
CA ILE A 32 7.40 2.01 -6.70
C ILE A 32 7.03 2.64 -5.35
N SER A 33 6.35 1.91 -4.45
CA SER A 33 6.01 2.41 -3.11
C SER A 33 7.23 2.71 -2.24
N ILE A 34 8.29 1.91 -2.35
CA ILE A 34 9.56 2.12 -1.64
C ILE A 34 10.28 3.36 -2.20
N LEU A 35 10.31 3.52 -3.52
CA LEU A 35 10.92 4.67 -4.18
C LEU A 35 10.17 5.97 -3.87
N LEU A 36 8.84 5.90 -3.78
CA LEU A 36 7.97 7.02 -3.43
C LEU A 36 7.90 7.28 -1.93
N TRP A 37 8.40 6.39 -1.07
CA TRP A 37 8.43 6.54 0.38
C TRP A 37 8.91 7.91 0.89
N PRO A 38 10.03 8.47 0.38
CA PRO A 38 10.46 9.83 0.74
C PRO A 38 9.44 10.93 0.33
N LEU A 39 8.63 10.70 -0.69
CA LEU A 39 7.46 11.52 -1.03
C LEU A 39 6.21 10.98 -0.32
N VAL A 40 6.24 11.04 1.01
CA VAL A 40 5.21 10.54 1.94
C VAL A 40 3.76 10.73 1.45
N PRO A 41 3.31 11.94 1.00
CA PRO A 41 1.93 12.10 0.54
C PRO A 41 1.60 11.27 -0.71
N VAL A 42 2.55 11.13 -1.64
CA VAL A 42 2.34 10.40 -2.90
C VAL A 42 2.40 8.88 -2.65
N ALA A 43 3.27 8.42 -1.76
CA ALA A 43 3.35 7.03 -1.35
C ALA A 43 2.04 6.51 -0.74
N ILE A 44 1.41 7.32 0.12
CA ILE A 44 0.13 6.97 0.76
C ILE A 44 -0.99 6.84 -0.28
N ILE A 45 -1.10 7.81 -1.20
CA ILE A 45 -2.12 7.78 -2.27
C ILE A 45 -1.91 6.55 -3.17
N PHE A 46 -0.65 6.28 -3.54
CA PHE A 46 -0.32 5.12 -4.38
C PHE A 46 -0.63 3.78 -3.67
N ALA A 47 -0.26 3.64 -2.39
CA ALA A 47 -0.56 2.44 -1.62
C ALA A 47 -2.06 2.25 -1.43
N LEU A 48 -2.82 3.31 -1.13
CA LEU A 48 -4.28 3.27 -1.06
C LEU A 48 -4.89 2.87 -2.42
N TYR A 49 -4.39 3.41 -3.53
CA TYR A 49 -4.85 3.04 -4.86
C TYR A 49 -4.66 1.54 -5.13
N ILE A 50 -3.49 0.97 -4.83
CA ILE A 50 -3.24 -0.47 -4.99
C ILE A 50 -4.11 -1.31 -4.04
N VAL A 51 -4.26 -0.87 -2.80
CA VAL A 51 -5.07 -1.56 -1.78
C VAL A 51 -6.57 -1.49 -2.08
N LEU A 52 -7.06 -0.45 -2.73
CA LEU A 52 -8.47 -0.30 -3.07
C LEU A 52 -8.82 -0.85 -4.47
N LYS A 53 -7.91 -0.74 -5.44
CA LYS A 53 -8.13 -1.19 -6.82
C LYS A 53 -8.29 -2.70 -6.95
N ASP A 54 -7.48 -3.46 -6.20
CA ASP A 54 -7.56 -4.93 -6.18
C ASP A 54 -8.49 -5.42 -5.04
N GLY A 55 -9.47 -4.62 -4.60
CA GLY A 55 -10.36 -4.94 -3.47
C GLY A 55 -11.82 -5.02 -3.88
#